data_AF-A0A8S3D4U3-F1
#
_entry.id   AF-A0A8S3D4U3-F1
#
_cell.length_a   1.000
_cell.length_b   1.000
_cell.length_c   1.000
_cell.angle_alpha   90.00
_cell.angle_beta   90.00
_cell.angle_gamma   90.00
#
_symmetry.space_group_name_H-M   'P 1'
#
loop_
_entity.id
_entity.type
_entity.pdbx_description
1 polymer ?
#
loop_
_entity_poly.entity_id
_entity_poly.type
_entity_poly.pdbx_seq_one_letter_code
_entity_poly.pdbx_strand_id
1 'polypeptide(L)'
;MFSSNQSNRSHSFDTNEEDPIYEATVHSIKTLTPSIKQFYLSINDPLKRFHFEPGMFLDFYLSPTITSVITGFSICNSPANYSNTNLIELVIRETDYPPTEYMFNN
;
A
#
# COMPACT_ATOMS: atom_id res chain seq x y z
N MET A 1 -29.43 -10.53 -29.96
CA MET A 1 -28.03 -10.23 -30.30
C MET A 1 -27.45 -9.44 -29.13
N PHE A 2 -26.91 -10.13 -28.12
CA PHE A 2 -26.37 -9.49 -26.93
C PHE A 2 -24.89 -9.20 -27.19
N SER A 3 -24.55 -7.92 -27.36
CA SER A 3 -23.15 -7.49 -27.47
C SER A 3 -22.62 -7.22 -26.07
N SER A 4 -21.81 -8.15 -25.58
CA SER A 4 -21.04 -8.02 -24.35
C SER A 4 -19.89 -7.04 -24.56
N ASN A 5 -20.05 -5.80 -24.08
CA ASN A 5 -18.94 -4.88 -23.89
C ASN A 5 -18.13 -5.32 -22.66
N GLN A 6 -17.25 -6.32 -22.84
CA GLN A 6 -16.12 -6.49 -21.93
C GLN A 6 -15.12 -5.38 -22.26
N SER A 7 -15.12 -4.36 -21.40
CA SER A 7 -14.07 -3.35 -21.33
C SER A 7 -12.72 -4.06 -21.20
N ASN A 8 -11.90 -3.97 -22.25
CA ASN A 8 -10.48 -4.30 -22.19
C ASN A 8 -9.82 -3.39 -21.15
N ARG A 9 -9.75 -3.84 -19.89
CA ARG A 9 -8.83 -3.26 -18.90
C ARG A 9 -7.44 -3.81 -19.19
N SER A 10 -6.71 -3.14 -20.08
CA SER A 10 -5.26 -3.32 -20.18
C SER A 10 -4.65 -2.93 -18.83
N HIS A 11 -4.23 -3.92 -18.04
CA HIS A 11 -3.31 -3.68 -16.93
C HIS A 11 -1.92 -3.66 -17.55
N SER A 12 -1.44 -2.47 -17.89
CA SER A 12 -0.04 -2.26 -18.22
C SER A 12 0.74 -2.39 -16.92
N PHE A 13 1.39 -3.53 -16.70
CA PHE A 13 2.56 -3.61 -15.83
C PHE A 13 3.73 -3.09 -16.68
N ASP A 14 3.82 -1.77 -16.83
CA ASP A 14 4.83 -1.13 -17.66
C ASP A 14 6.17 -1.16 -16.90
N THR A 15 7.21 -1.74 -17.52
CA THR A 15 8.49 -2.06 -16.88
C THR A 15 9.61 -1.09 -17.28
N ASN A 16 9.33 0.21 -17.53
CA ASN A 16 10.35 1.13 -18.06
C ASN A 16 10.36 2.56 -17.48
N GLU A 17 9.60 2.87 -16.44
CA GLU A 17 9.80 4.07 -15.62
C GLU A 17 10.22 3.63 -14.21
N GLU A 18 11.22 4.27 -13.60
CA GLU A 18 11.55 4.00 -12.20
C GLU A 18 10.30 4.26 -11.36
N ASP A 19 9.77 3.22 -10.70
CA ASP A 19 8.59 3.35 -9.86
C ASP A 19 8.83 4.45 -8.82
N PRO A 20 7.94 5.47 -8.74
CA PRO A 20 8.18 6.60 -7.87
C PRO A 20 8.19 6.15 -6.40
N ILE A 21 9.29 6.47 -5.70
CA ILE A 21 9.44 6.20 -4.27
C ILE A 21 8.86 7.38 -3.49
N TYR A 22 8.00 7.07 -2.53
CA TYR A 22 7.42 8.05 -1.62
C TYR A 22 7.79 7.74 -0.17
N GLU A 23 8.12 8.78 0.59
CA GLU A 23 8.21 8.65 2.04
C GLU A 23 6.80 8.59 2.63
N ALA A 24 6.58 7.65 3.55
CA ALA A 24 5.33 7.52 4.26
C ALA A 24 5.58 7.54 5.77
N THR A 25 4.64 8.11 6.52
CA THR A 25 4.65 8.07 7.98
C THR A 25 3.41 7.37 8.51
N VAL A 26 3.58 6.57 9.55
CA VAL A 26 2.46 5.94 10.25
C VAL A 26 1.66 7.02 10.96
N HIS A 27 0.44 7.26 10.48
CA HIS A 27 -0.48 8.23 11.07
C HIS A 27 -1.20 7.63 12.29
N SER A 28 -1.72 6.41 12.16
CA SER A 28 -2.33 5.68 13.26
C SER A 28 -2.34 4.18 13.01
N ILE A 29 -2.51 3.41 14.09
CA ILE A 29 -2.60 1.95 14.07
C ILE A 29 -3.86 1.54 14.83
N LYS A 30 -4.62 0.62 14.25
CA LYS A 30 -5.80 0.01 14.88
C LYS A 30 -5.61 -1.50 14.97
N THR A 31 -5.59 -2.02 16.19
CA THR A 31 -5.64 -3.47 16.43
C THR A 31 -7.03 -3.99 16.07
N LEU A 32 -7.11 -4.87 15.08
CA LEU A 32 -8.36 -5.53 14.70
C LEU A 32 -8.55 -6.84 15.48
N THR A 33 -7.46 -7.60 15.64
CA THR A 33 -7.38 -8.81 16.44
C THR A 33 -5.98 -8.91 17.05
N PRO A 34 -5.70 -9.84 17.99
CA PRO A 34 -4.35 -10.01 18.53
C PRO A 34 -3.26 -10.21 17.47
N SER A 35 -3.59 -10.78 16.30
CA SER A 35 -2.65 -11.06 15.21
C SER A 35 -2.90 -10.25 13.93
N ILE A 36 -3.77 -9.23 13.98
CA ILE A 36 -4.09 -8.39 12.80
C ILE A 36 -4.17 -6.92 13.22
N LYS A 37 -3.38 -6.07 12.57
CA LYS A 37 -3.37 -4.62 12.73
C LYS A 37 -3.69 -3.93 11.40
N GLN A 38 -4.43 -2.85 11.49
CA GLN A 38 -4.68 -1.94 10.38
C GLN A 38 -3.84 -0.68 10.57
N PHE A 39 -3.08 -0.32 9.54
CA PHE A 39 -2.21 0.84 9.51
C PHE A 39 -2.81 1.90 8.62
N TYR A 40 -2.74 3.14 9.08
CA TYR A 40 -3.10 4.32 8.30
C TYR A 40 -1.81 5.10 8.05
N LEU A 41 -1.41 5.22 6.79
CA LEU A 41 -0.17 5.86 6.39
C LEU A 41 -0.46 7.19 5.69
N SER A 42 0.28 8.24 6.05
CA SER A 42 0.27 9.48 5.28
C SER A 42 1.47 9.53 4.36
N ILE A 43 1.22 9.80 3.07
CA ILE A 43 2.25 9.92 2.05
C ILE A 43 2.78 11.35 2.05
N ASN A 44 4.10 11.52 2.19
CA ASN A 44 4.77 12.81 2.04
C ASN A 44 4.89 13.17 0.55
N ASP A 45 3.81 13.72 0.01
CA ASP A 45 3.72 14.10 -1.39
C ASP A 45 3.14 15.51 -1.53
N PRO A 46 3.97 16.56 -1.40
CA PRO A 46 3.51 17.94 -1.45
C PRO A 46 2.92 18.33 -2.82
N LEU A 47 3.25 17.58 -3.87
CA LEU A 47 2.77 17.83 -5.23
C LEU A 47 1.53 16.99 -5.58
N LYS A 48 1.06 16.11 -4.69
CA LYS A 48 -0.12 15.24 -4.89
C LYS A 48 -0.07 14.45 -6.19
N ARG A 49 1.09 13.86 -6.49
CA ARG A 49 1.35 12.98 -7.62
C ARG A 49 1.04 11.51 -7.34
N PHE A 50 1.06 11.09 -6.08
CA PHE A 50 0.71 9.75 -5.67
C PHE A 50 -0.76 9.47 -6.00
N HIS A 51 -0.97 8.41 -6.76
CA HIS A 51 -2.27 7.89 -7.10
C HIS A 51 -2.17 6.38 -7.23
N PHE A 52 -3.30 5.69 -7.07
CA PHE A 52 -3.38 4.25 -7.22
C PHE A 52 -4.77 3.86 -7.73
N GLU A 53 -4.86 2.66 -8.29
CA GLU A 53 -6.09 2.04 -8.75
C GLU A 53 -6.52 0.91 -7.80
N PRO A 54 -7.81 0.55 -7.78
CA PRO A 54 -8.29 -0.56 -6.96
C PRO A 54 -7.54 -1.86 -7.27
N GLY A 55 -7.05 -2.53 -6.22
CA GLY A 55 -6.31 -3.79 -6.33
C GLY A 55 -4.79 -3.62 -6.45
N MET A 56 -4.26 -2.40 -6.48
CA MET A 56 -2.82 -2.15 -6.41
C MET A 56 -2.24 -2.46 -5.02
N PHE A 57 -0.94 -2.71 -5.00
CA PHE A 57 -0.12 -2.90 -3.81
C PHE A 57 1.08 -1.95 -3.87
N LEU A 58 1.74 -1.76 -2.74
CA LEU A 58 2.94 -0.94 -2.60
C LEU A 58 4.10 -1.80 -2.15
N ASP A 59 5.27 -1.60 -2.74
CA ASP A 59 6.52 -2.16 -2.23
C ASP A 59 7.09 -1.25 -1.13
N PHE A 60 7.36 -1.85 0.02
CA PHE A 60 7.88 -1.19 1.20
C PHE A 60 9.38 -1.42 1.33
N TYR A 61 10.10 -0.30 1.39
CA TYR A 61 11.52 -0.23 1.70
C TYR A 61 11.67 0.17 3.15
N LEU A 62 11.89 -0.81 4.01
CA LEU A 62 12.27 -0.55 5.39
C LEU A 62 13.76 -0.19 5.44
N SER A 63 14.16 0.60 6.44
CA SER A 63 15.57 0.99 6.60
C SER A 63 16.49 -0.23 6.56
N PRO A 64 17.66 -0.16 5.88
CA PRO A 64 18.64 -1.26 5.86
C PRO A 64 19.13 -1.70 7.24
N THR A 65 18.99 -0.84 8.26
CA THR A 65 19.26 -1.19 9.67
C THR A 65 18.24 -2.13 10.28
N ILE A 66 17.06 -2.26 9.66
CA ILE A 66 15.96 -3.16 10.05
C ILE A 66 16.02 -4.44 9.22
N THR A 67 15.97 -4.30 7.90
CA THR A 67 16.00 -5.44 6.96
C THR A 67 16.40 -4.98 5.57
N SER A 68 17.05 -5.85 4.79
CA SER A 68 17.31 -5.65 3.36
C SER A 68 16.19 -6.19 2.46
N VAL A 69 15.12 -6.73 3.07
CA VAL A 69 14.00 -7.38 2.38
C VAL A 69 12.93 -6.35 2.03
N ILE A 70 12.60 -6.24 0.75
CA ILE A 70 11.46 -5.46 0.23
C ILE A 70 10.21 -6.33 0.32
N THR A 71 9.07 -5.75 0.68
CA THR A 71 7.79 -6.47 0.75
C THR A 71 6.65 -5.67 0.15
N GLY A 72 5.72 -6.37 -0.51
CA GLY A 72 4.50 -5.78 -1.05
C GLY A 72 3.34 -5.84 -0.04
N PHE A 73 2.66 -4.72 0.19
CA PHE A 73 1.38 -4.68 0.92
C PHE A 73 0.25 -4.15 0.03
N SER A 74 -0.88 -4.86 0.00
CA SER A 74 -2.07 -4.42 -0.73
C SER A 74 -2.72 -3.22 -0.06
N ILE A 75 -3.11 -2.24 -0.87
CA ILE A 75 -3.89 -1.09 -0.41
C ILE A 75 -5.33 -1.56 -0.16
N CYS A 76 -5.85 -1.27 1.02
CA CYS A 76 -7.14 -1.76 1.51
C CYS A 76 -8.27 -0.73 1.44
N ASN A 77 -7.98 0.52 1.08
CA ASN A 77 -9.00 1.54 0.84
C ASN A 77 -9.10 1.93 -0.64
N SER A 78 -10.22 2.56 -1.00
CA SER A 78 -10.44 3.00 -2.38
C SER A 78 -9.69 4.29 -2.70
N PRO A 79 -9.38 4.57 -3.98
CA PRO A 79 -8.79 5.84 -4.39
C PRO A 79 -9.66 7.05 -3.98
N ALA A 80 -10.99 6.87 -3.97
CA ALA A 80 -11.93 7.88 -3.49
C ALA A 80 -11.82 8.14 -1.98
N ASN A 81 -11.60 7.09 -1.17
CA ASN A 81 -11.34 7.26 0.27
C ASN A 81 -10.01 8.00 0.48
N TYR A 82 -8.93 7.55 -0.18
CA TYR A 82 -7.63 8.24 -0.12
C TYR A 82 -7.72 9.71 -0.52
N SER A 83 -8.47 10.04 -1.59
CA SER A 83 -8.65 11.43 -2.03
C SER A 83 -9.28 12.34 -0.96
N ASN A 84 -10.09 11.77 -0.06
CA ASN A 84 -10.75 12.51 1.01
C ASN A 84 -9.92 12.55 2.32
N THR A 85 -9.20 11.47 2.62
CA THR A 85 -8.48 11.31 3.90
C THR A 85 -6.99 11.59 3.81
N ASN A 86 -6.43 11.51 2.62
CA ASN A 86 -4.98 11.48 2.35
C ASN A 86 -4.26 10.36 3.12
N LEU A 87 -4.96 9.27 3.43
CA LEU A 87 -4.43 8.12 4.16
C LEU A 87 -4.53 6.85 3.33
N ILE A 88 -3.44 6.09 3.29
CA ILE A 88 -3.41 4.73 2.75
C ILE A 88 -3.68 3.75 3.88
N GLU A 89 -4.60 2.83 3.63
CA GLU A 89 -4.97 1.81 4.60
C GLU A 89 -4.31 0.47 4.23
N LEU A 90 -3.59 -0.13 5.18
CA LEU A 90 -3.04 -1.47 5.05
C LEU A 90 -3.59 -2.35 6.16
N VAL A 91 -3.76 -3.65 5.88
CA VAL A 91 -4.09 -4.64 6.90
C VAL A 91 -2.99 -5.70 6.92
N ILE A 92 -2.28 -5.76 8.04
CA ILE A 92 -1.11 -6.63 8.21
C ILE A 92 -1.44 -7.69 9.25
N ARG A 93 -1.16 -8.95 8.90
CA ARG A 93 -1.17 -10.08 9.82
C ARG A 93 0.21 -10.24 10.45
N GLU A 94 0.25 -10.55 11.74
CA GLU A 94 1.47 -10.95 12.43
C GLU A 94 2.05 -12.23 11.81
N THR A 95 3.30 -12.15 11.35
CA THR A 95 4.08 -13.31 10.90
C THR A 95 5.53 -13.14 11.32
N ASP A 96 6.31 -14.22 11.21
CA ASP A 96 7.76 -14.24 11.43
C ASP A 96 8.56 -13.70 10.21
N TYR A 97 7.88 -13.19 9.19
CA TYR A 97 8.52 -12.55 8.06
C TYR A 97 9.00 -11.12 8.42
N PRO A 98 10.30 -10.79 8.27
CA PRO A 98 10.90 -9.65 8.97
C PRO A 98 10.23 -8.28 8.73
N PRO A 99 9.82 -7.91 7.49
CA PRO A 99 9.10 -6.66 7.27
C PRO A 99 7.76 -6.58 8.01
N THR A 100 7.01 -7.69 8.05
CA THR A 100 5.73 -7.73 8.76
C THR A 100 5.92 -7.75 10.27
N GLU A 101 6.94 -8.47 10.77
CA GLU A 101 7.28 -8.49 12.18
C GLU A 101 7.65 -7.09 12.67
N TYR A 102 8.48 -6.36 11.90
CA TYR A 102 8.85 -4.99 12.21
C TYR A 102 7.64 -4.07 12.26
N MET A 103 6.81 -4.08 11.21
CA MET A 103 5.60 -3.26 11.16
C MET A 103 4.62 -3.61 12.28
N PHE A 104 4.49 -4.90 12.62
CA PHE A 104 3.57 -5.32 13.67
C PHE A 104 4.01 -4.89 15.06
N ASN A 105 5.32 -4.76 15.31
CA ASN A 105 5.86 -4.50 16.65
C ASN A 105 6.22 -3.03 16.93
N ASN A 106 6.22 -2.15 15.93
CA ASN A 106 6.61 -0.74 16.04
C ASN A 106 5.54 0.19 15.47
#